data_AF-A0A0W0TGZ9-F1
#
_entry.id   AF-A0A0W0TGZ9-F1
#
_cell.length_a   1.000
_cell.length_b   1.000
_cell.length_c   1.000
_cell.angle_alpha   90.00
_cell.angle_beta   90.00
_cell.angle_gamma   90.00
#
_symmetry.space_group_name_H-M   'P 1'
#
loop_
_entity.id
_entity.type
_entity.pdbx_description
1 polymer ?
#
loop_
_entity_poly.entity_id
_entity_poly.type
_entity_poly.pdbx_seq_one_letter_code
_entity_poly.pdbx_strand_id
1 'polypeptide(L)'
;MIKNFFPVLLLLIGTSEVTAGLVSTTVHSRANCSNNESITWWLGHPYDWRVVSTHTNIYGGGHLMDTGYAYTWRQAAVHWGEAPLGDHRWVVSGYHYLKSYGHGKVPFDTTTVGDCSIYNGWWDH
;
A
#
# COMPACT_ATOMS: atom_id res chain seq x y z
N MET A 1 43.16 -30.30 -15.66
CA MET A 1 42.72 -29.19 -14.77
C MET A 1 41.29 -29.50 -14.34
N ILE A 2 41.09 -29.77 -13.06
CA ILE A 2 39.77 -29.87 -12.42
C ILE A 2 39.48 -28.49 -11.80
N LYS A 3 38.18 -28.17 -11.64
CA LYS A 3 37.55 -27.09 -10.84
C LYS A 3 37.01 -25.95 -11.73
N ASN A 4 35.73 -25.56 -11.73
CA ASN A 4 34.62 -25.81 -10.81
C ASN A 4 33.27 -25.67 -11.55
N PHE A 5 32.35 -26.54 -11.16
CA PHE A 5 30.91 -26.31 -11.20
C PHE A 5 30.56 -24.97 -10.54
N PHE A 6 29.84 -24.12 -11.25
CA PHE A 6 28.88 -23.20 -10.64
C PHE A 6 27.52 -23.50 -11.26
N PRO A 7 26.66 -24.31 -10.62
CA PRO A 7 25.26 -24.28 -10.97
C PRO A 7 24.76 -22.88 -10.59
N VAL A 8 24.16 -22.18 -11.55
CA VAL A 8 23.34 -20.99 -11.27
C VAL A 8 22.10 -21.50 -10.54
N LEU A 9 22.27 -21.83 -9.26
CA LEU A 9 21.18 -22.08 -8.34
C LEU A 9 20.72 -20.70 -7.89
N LEU A 10 19.85 -20.09 -8.69
CA LEU A 10 19.09 -18.91 -8.32
C LEU A 10 18.01 -19.34 -7.30
N LEU A 11 18.44 -19.74 -6.11
CA LEU A 11 17.57 -19.84 -4.95
C LEU A 11 17.60 -18.46 -4.30
N LEU A 12 16.51 -17.70 -4.38
CA LEU A 12 16.24 -16.65 -3.40
C LEU A 12 14.73 -16.38 -3.36
N ILE A 13 14.07 -17.20 -2.54
CA ILE A 13 13.00 -16.81 -1.61
C ILE A 13 11.94 -15.90 -2.23
N GLY A 14 11.01 -16.51 -2.98
CA GLY A 14 9.71 -15.90 -3.26
C GLY A 14 8.94 -15.85 -1.94
N THR A 15 9.06 -14.72 -1.24
CA THR A 15 8.30 -14.45 -0.03
C THR A 15 6.81 -14.43 -0.37
N SER A 16 5.97 -14.95 0.52
CA SER A 16 4.49 -14.92 0.47
C SER A 16 3.93 -13.56 0.00
N GLU A 17 4.64 -12.49 0.34
CA GLU A 17 4.37 -11.09 0.01
C GLU A 17 4.15 -10.78 -1.47
N VAL A 18 4.74 -11.55 -2.39
CA VAL A 18 4.63 -11.27 -3.84
C VAL A 18 3.32 -11.81 -4.42
N THR A 19 2.58 -12.68 -3.71
CA THR A 19 1.37 -13.34 -4.24
C THR A 19 0.14 -12.44 -4.24
N ALA A 20 -0.05 -11.67 -3.17
CA ALA A 20 -1.00 -10.58 -3.13
C ALA A 20 -0.61 -9.57 -4.22
N GLY A 21 -1.56 -9.01 -4.96
CA GLY A 21 -1.26 -8.13 -6.10
C GLY A 21 -0.85 -8.84 -7.39
N LEU A 22 -0.47 -10.13 -7.39
CA LEU A 22 -0.35 -10.91 -8.65
C LEU A 22 -1.70 -11.40 -9.17
N VAL A 23 -2.59 -11.81 -8.26
CA VAL A 23 -3.86 -12.48 -8.61
C VAL A 23 -5.03 -11.51 -8.68
N SER A 24 -5.00 -10.44 -7.88
CA SER A 24 -6.10 -9.48 -7.76
C SER A 24 -5.61 -8.10 -7.34
N THR A 25 -6.48 -7.09 -7.48
CA THR A 25 -6.30 -5.78 -6.85
C THR A 25 -6.20 -5.93 -5.34
N THR A 26 -5.25 -5.22 -4.75
CA THR A 26 -5.06 -5.14 -3.30
C THR A 26 -5.04 -3.69 -2.85
N VAL A 27 -5.56 -3.45 -1.65
CA VAL A 27 -5.57 -2.15 -1.00
C VAL A 27 -5.03 -2.30 0.42
N HIS A 28 -4.25 -1.32 0.87
CA HIS A 28 -3.60 -1.37 2.17
C HIS A 28 -3.41 0.04 2.73
N SER A 29 -3.38 0.15 4.06
CA SER A 29 -2.89 1.32 4.77
C SER A 29 -2.05 0.93 5.98
N ARG A 30 -1.10 1.80 6.37
CA ARG A 30 -0.34 1.70 7.63
C ARG A 30 -0.22 3.06 8.30
N ALA A 31 -0.17 3.06 9.63
CA ALA A 31 0.02 4.26 10.44
C ALA A 31 1.21 4.06 11.40
N ASN A 32 1.81 5.16 11.83
CA ASN A 32 2.91 5.18 12.79
C ASN A 32 4.15 4.31 12.41
N CYS A 33 4.35 4.07 11.11
CA CYS A 33 5.56 3.44 10.58
C CYS A 33 6.62 4.49 10.21
N SER A 34 7.74 4.07 9.63
CA SER A 34 8.69 4.95 8.92
C SER A 34 7.98 5.91 7.93
N ASN A 35 6.85 5.46 7.38
CA ASN A 35 5.91 6.29 6.66
C ASN A 35 4.46 5.81 6.87
N ASN A 36 3.58 6.77 7.04
CA ASN A 36 2.15 6.54 6.95
C ASN A 36 1.77 6.47 5.46
N GLU A 37 0.96 5.49 5.08
CA GLU A 37 0.56 5.37 3.69
C GLU A 37 -0.80 4.71 3.50
N SER A 38 -1.41 5.02 2.36
CA SER A 38 -2.47 4.22 1.76
C SER A 38 -2.07 3.88 0.32
N ILE A 39 -2.25 2.62 -0.09
CA ILE A 39 -1.77 2.11 -1.37
C ILE A 39 -2.82 1.19 -2.02
N THR A 40 -2.93 1.30 -3.34
CA THR A 40 -3.59 0.31 -4.21
C THR A 40 -2.57 -0.26 -5.19
N TRP A 41 -2.57 -1.58 -5.38
CA TRP A 41 -1.73 -2.20 -6.40
C TRP A 41 -2.32 -3.49 -6.99
N TRP A 42 -1.97 -3.74 -8.25
CA TRP A 42 -2.23 -4.96 -9.01
C TRP A 42 -1.11 -5.10 -10.04
N LEU A 43 -0.12 -5.94 -9.72
CA LEU A 43 1.08 -6.14 -10.50
C LEU A 43 0.74 -6.56 -11.94
N GLY A 44 1.30 -5.83 -12.91
CA GLY A 44 1.09 -6.08 -14.34
C GLY A 44 -0.27 -5.61 -14.88
N HIS A 45 -1.15 -5.05 -14.05
CA HIS A 45 -2.50 -4.65 -14.45
C HIS A 45 -2.72 -3.15 -14.16
N PRO A 46 -2.36 -2.26 -15.11
CA PRO A 46 -2.55 -0.83 -14.94
C PRO A 46 -4.01 -0.42 -15.14
N TYR A 47 -4.48 0.44 -14.24
CA TYR A 47 -5.79 1.11 -14.36
C TYR A 47 -5.67 2.57 -13.92
N ASP A 48 -6.70 3.36 -14.23
CA ASP A 48 -6.84 4.73 -13.73
C ASP A 48 -7.22 4.73 -12.25
N TRP A 49 -6.21 4.81 -11.38
CA TRP A 49 -6.38 4.81 -9.94
C TRP A 49 -6.12 6.16 -9.30
N ARG A 50 -6.84 6.40 -8.22
CA ARG A 50 -6.61 7.50 -7.28
C ARG A 50 -6.70 6.97 -5.86
N VAL A 51 -5.77 7.36 -5.01
CA VAL A 51 -5.83 7.10 -3.58
C VAL A 51 -5.91 8.43 -2.85
N VAL A 52 -6.90 8.57 -1.99
CA VAL A 52 -6.98 9.67 -1.02
C VAL A 52 -6.69 9.06 0.34
N SER A 53 -5.66 9.56 1.02
CA SER A 53 -5.29 9.11 2.36
C SER A 53 -5.49 10.25 3.35
N THR A 54 -6.27 10.02 4.40
CA THR A 54 -6.53 10.97 5.47
C THR A 54 -5.80 10.52 6.72
N HIS A 55 -4.97 11.40 7.26
CA HIS A 55 -4.17 11.16 8.44
C HIS A 55 -4.69 12.03 9.58
N THR A 56 -5.19 11.41 10.63
CA THR A 56 -5.72 12.10 11.81
C THR A 56 -4.87 11.78 13.02
N ASN A 57 -4.55 12.80 13.82
CA ASN A 57 -3.86 12.61 15.08
C ASN A 57 -4.85 12.61 16.25
N ILE A 58 -4.47 11.95 17.34
CA ILE A 58 -5.28 11.88 18.58
C ILE A 58 -5.49 13.24 19.26
N TYR A 59 -4.77 14.28 18.86
CA TYR A 59 -4.89 15.64 19.41
C TYR A 59 -5.86 16.53 18.60
N GLY A 60 -6.56 15.96 17.61
CA GLY A 60 -7.57 16.66 16.81
C GLY A 60 -7.03 17.39 15.58
N GLY A 61 -5.74 17.23 15.24
CA GLY A 61 -5.16 17.68 13.98
C GLY A 61 -5.20 16.59 12.91
N GLY A 62 -5.04 16.98 11.65
CA GLY A 62 -4.96 16.03 10.56
C GLY A 62 -4.74 16.69 9.21
N HIS A 63 -4.45 15.89 8.21
CA HIS A 63 -4.33 16.33 6.82
C HIS A 63 -4.73 15.20 5.88
N LEU A 64 -4.81 15.51 4.58
CA LEU A 64 -5.07 14.53 3.54
C LEU A 64 -4.02 14.63 2.44
N MET A 65 -3.80 13.50 1.78
CA MET A 65 -2.99 13.37 0.59
C MET A 65 -3.83 12.75 -0.52
N ASP A 66 -3.82 13.36 -1.68
CA ASP A 66 -4.55 12.89 -2.85
C ASP A 66 -3.58 12.71 -4.01
N THR A 67 -3.49 11.50 -4.54
CA THR A 67 -2.60 11.21 -5.68
C THR A 67 -3.12 11.77 -7.00
N GLY A 68 -4.40 12.15 -7.06
CA GLY A 68 -5.12 12.29 -8.32
C GLY A 68 -5.24 10.95 -9.06
N TYR A 69 -5.89 10.98 -10.22
CA TYR A 69 -5.96 9.81 -11.11
C TYR A 69 -4.68 9.66 -11.93
N ALA A 70 -4.11 8.46 -11.96
CA ALA A 70 -3.04 8.09 -12.87
C ALA A 70 -3.23 6.66 -13.38
N TYR A 71 -2.83 6.41 -14.63
CA TYR A 71 -2.85 5.09 -15.23
C TYR A 71 -1.58 4.33 -14.85
N THR A 72 -1.68 3.44 -13.85
CA THR A 72 -0.53 2.74 -13.25
C THR A 72 -0.96 1.42 -12.63
N TRP A 73 0.00 0.51 -12.43
CA TRP A 73 -0.18 -0.77 -11.72
C TRP A 73 0.03 -0.63 -10.20
N ARG A 74 0.48 0.54 -9.72
CA ARG A 74 0.61 0.91 -8.30
C ARG A 74 0.34 2.40 -8.08
N GLN A 75 -0.53 2.73 -7.13
CA GLN A 75 -0.81 4.11 -6.69
C GLN A 75 -0.73 4.19 -5.17
N ALA A 76 0.04 5.15 -4.63
CA ALA A 76 0.27 5.27 -3.19
C ALA A 76 0.31 6.73 -2.73
N ALA A 77 -0.48 7.06 -1.71
CA ALA A 77 -0.40 8.31 -0.98
C ALA A 77 0.46 8.07 0.27
N VAL A 78 1.63 8.72 0.35
CA VAL A 78 2.67 8.42 1.35
C VAL A 78 3.15 9.68 2.06
N HIS A 79 3.16 9.66 3.40
CA HIS A 79 3.82 10.67 4.24
C HIS A 79 4.98 10.04 5.02
N TRP A 80 6.21 10.38 4.64
CA TRP A 80 7.42 9.92 5.33
C TRP A 80 7.66 10.72 6.61
N GLY A 81 8.09 10.04 7.68
CA GLY A 81 8.50 10.69 8.93
C GLY A 81 7.39 11.46 9.67
N GLU A 82 6.13 11.10 9.46
CA GLU A 82 4.98 11.78 10.11
C GLU A 82 4.86 11.46 11.60
N ALA A 83 5.26 10.24 11.95
CA ALA A 83 5.27 9.74 13.31
C ALA A 83 6.71 9.36 13.68
N PRO A 84 7.18 9.69 14.89
CA PRO A 84 8.32 9.00 15.48
C PRO A 84 8.10 7.48 15.47
N LEU A 85 9.16 6.70 15.26
CA LEU A 85 9.06 5.23 15.29
C LEU A 85 8.59 4.74 16.67
N GLY A 86 7.57 3.87 16.69
CA GLY A 86 6.97 3.33 17.93
C GLY A 86 5.89 4.21 18.56
N ASP A 87 5.50 5.28 17.88
CA ASP A 87 4.38 6.11 18.23
C ASP A 87 3.02 5.44 17.90
N HIS A 88 1.93 5.90 18.50
CA HIS A 88 0.57 5.37 18.27
C HIS A 88 -0.47 6.52 18.17
N ARG A 89 -0.01 7.69 17.71
CA ARG A 89 -0.79 8.93 17.70
C ARG A 89 -1.57 9.16 16.42
N TRP A 90 -1.25 8.45 15.35
CA TRP A 90 -1.89 8.62 14.05
C TRP A 90 -2.85 7.49 13.71
N VAL A 91 -3.97 7.86 13.10
CA VAL A 91 -4.89 6.97 12.39
C VAL A 91 -4.87 7.36 10.93
N VAL A 92 -4.73 6.38 10.05
CA VAL A 92 -4.66 6.55 8.60
C VAL A 92 -5.87 5.87 7.97
N SER A 93 -6.65 6.63 7.21
CA SER A 93 -7.78 6.13 6.44
C SER A 93 -7.54 6.31 4.94
N GLY A 94 -7.49 5.20 4.21
CA GLY A 94 -7.33 5.18 2.76
C GLY A 94 -8.67 5.03 2.03
N TYR A 95 -8.90 5.85 1.01
CA TYR A 95 -10.03 5.78 0.10
C TYR A 95 -9.49 5.49 -1.30
N HIS A 96 -9.84 4.31 -1.82
CA HIS A 96 -9.26 3.77 -3.04
C HIS A 96 -10.26 3.86 -4.19
N TYR A 97 -9.93 4.62 -5.22
CA TYR A 97 -10.81 4.89 -6.34
C TYR A 97 -10.29 4.28 -7.63
N LEU A 98 -11.22 3.71 -8.39
CA LEU A 98 -11.01 3.26 -9.75
C LEU A 98 -11.93 4.10 -10.64
N LYS A 99 -11.40 4.72 -11.69
CA LYS A 99 -12.18 5.67 -12.51
C LYS A 99 -13.43 5.07 -13.15
N SER A 100 -13.39 3.77 -13.50
CA SER A 100 -14.52 3.03 -14.06
C SER A 100 -15.55 2.60 -13.01
N TYR A 101 -15.21 2.58 -11.72
CA TYR A 101 -16.12 2.25 -10.63
C TYR A 101 -16.81 3.51 -10.09
N GLY A 102 -18.15 3.50 -9.99
CA GLY A 102 -18.90 4.65 -9.45
C GLY A 102 -18.58 5.98 -10.13
N HIS A 103 -18.20 5.95 -11.42
CA HIS A 103 -17.71 7.10 -12.20
C HIS A 103 -16.54 7.86 -11.55
N GLY A 104 -15.71 7.15 -10.77
CA GLY A 104 -14.59 7.74 -10.04
C GLY A 104 -15.00 8.67 -8.89
N LYS A 105 -16.26 8.60 -8.45
CA LYS A 105 -16.79 9.41 -7.35
C LYS A 105 -17.01 8.62 -6.07
N VAL A 106 -17.03 7.30 -6.16
CA VAL A 106 -17.22 6.38 -5.04
C VAL A 106 -15.96 5.54 -4.92
N PRO A 107 -15.34 5.43 -3.73
CA PRO A 107 -14.24 4.51 -3.53
C PRO A 107 -14.74 3.08 -3.73
N PHE A 108 -13.99 2.24 -4.44
CA PHE A 108 -14.32 0.82 -4.55
C PHE A 108 -13.91 0.05 -3.30
N ASP A 109 -12.99 0.61 -2.50
CA ASP A 109 -12.54 0.05 -1.24
C ASP A 109 -12.03 1.16 -0.29
N THR A 110 -12.01 0.85 1.01
CA THR A 110 -11.56 1.75 2.07
C THR A 110 -10.79 1.00 3.15
N THR A 111 -9.71 1.59 3.64
CA THR A 111 -8.90 1.04 4.73
C THR A 111 -8.85 2.03 5.90
N THR A 112 -8.71 1.57 7.14
CA THR A 112 -8.48 2.43 8.32
C THR A 112 -7.66 1.69 9.36
N VAL A 113 -6.53 2.26 9.76
CA VAL A 113 -5.54 1.63 10.64
C VAL A 113 -4.96 2.64 11.62
N GLY A 114 -4.59 2.17 12.82
CA GLY A 114 -3.99 2.99 13.88
C GLY A 114 -2.59 2.54 14.28
N ASP A 115 -2.02 1.56 13.60
CA ASP A 115 -0.74 0.94 13.92
C ASP A 115 0.08 0.67 12.64
N CYS A 116 1.29 0.19 12.85
CA CYS A 116 2.22 -0.15 11.78
C CYS A 116 2.04 -1.59 11.26
N SER A 117 0.95 -2.25 11.66
CA SER A 117 0.68 -3.62 11.28
C SER A 117 0.19 -3.67 9.84
N ILE A 118 0.56 -4.73 9.12
CA ILE A 118 0.19 -4.85 7.71
C ILE A 118 -1.16 -5.57 7.62
N TYR A 119 -2.26 -4.83 7.51
CA TYR A 119 -3.58 -5.40 7.30
C TYR A 119 -3.97 -5.36 5.83
N ASN A 120 -4.13 -6.55 5.24
CA ASN A 120 -4.50 -6.85 3.85
C ASN A 120 -3.46 -6.53 2.77
N GLY A 121 -2.92 -7.59 2.17
CA GLY A 121 -2.12 -7.55 0.93
C GLY A 121 -0.64 -7.91 1.06
N TRP A 122 -0.17 -8.34 2.24
CA TRP A 122 1.17 -8.93 2.41
C TRP A 122 1.09 -10.32 3.05
N TRP A 123 0.15 -10.56 3.99
CA TRP A 123 0.21 -11.75 4.86
C TRP A 123 -0.98 -12.71 4.90
N ASP A 124 -2.16 -12.43 4.34
CA ASP A 124 -3.33 -13.32 4.56
C ASP A 124 -4.01 -13.81 3.27
N HIS A 125 -3.63 -15.04 2.87
CA HIS A 125 -4.50 -16.06 2.29
C HIS A 125 -4.27 -17.39 3.01
#